data_AF-A0AA94H2C0-F1
#
_entry.id   AF-A0AA94H2C0-F1
#
_cell.length_a   1.000
_cell.length_b   1.000
_cell.length_c   1.000
_cell.angle_alpha   90.00
_cell.angle_beta   90.00
_cell.angle_gamma   90.00
#
_symmetry.space_group_name_H-M   'P 1'
#
loop_
_entity.id
_entity.type
_entity.pdbx_description
1 polymer ?
#
loop_
_entity_poly.entity_id
_entity_poly.type
_entity_poly.pdbx_seq_one_letter_code
_entity_poly.pdbx_strand_id
1 'polypeptide(L)'
;MTKERDVWDIIIGIVPIFISLATAYLTYTLSVKQTMISKLEYAPIFILKNSFDYDEQNKIYHTERLSVYNEGYPIQNFKKEAKSYVTLTYSTNKDKRQIVVPLSYYWVNYTATGGKGKLTELVGLNNNSHAFNLSNEALDYNAQHPDVIVLIDISTTLELSYTEVDGEVKKAFYVNRELTSENEFRKLGNEALKIPPFNIETVKLDDLLSLLNQPH
;
A
#
# COMPACT_ATOMS: atom_id res chain seq x y z
N MET A 1 -32.39 -11.37 -68.05
CA MET A 1 -33.09 -10.56 -67.02
C MET A 1 -33.37 -11.32 -65.72
N THR A 2 -33.21 -12.65 -65.65
CA THR A 2 -33.49 -13.48 -64.46
C THR A 2 -32.31 -13.64 -63.51
N LYS A 3 -31.08 -13.77 -64.03
CA LYS A 3 -29.87 -14.07 -63.24
C LYS A 3 -29.43 -12.94 -62.29
N GLU A 4 -29.64 -11.68 -62.67
CA GLU A 4 -29.32 -10.53 -61.79
C GLU A 4 -30.32 -10.39 -60.65
N ARG A 5 -31.58 -10.76 -60.88
CA ARG A 5 -32.64 -10.67 -59.87
C ARG A 5 -32.45 -11.71 -58.76
N ASP A 6 -32.02 -12.92 -59.10
CA ASP A 6 -31.66 -13.97 -58.14
C ASP A 6 -30.47 -13.56 -57.24
N VAL A 7 -29.48 -12.85 -57.78
CA VAL A 7 -28.33 -12.36 -56.99
C VAL A 7 -28.77 -11.29 -55.99
N TRP A 8 -29.66 -10.40 -56.39
CA TRP A 8 -30.23 -9.39 -55.48
C TRP A 8 -31.06 -10.03 -54.36
N ASP A 9 -31.87 -11.05 -54.66
CA ASP A 9 -32.67 -11.75 -53.65
C ASP A 9 -31.78 -12.50 -52.63
N ILE A 10 -30.66 -13.09 -53.08
CA ILE A 10 -29.65 -13.70 -52.19
C ILE A 10 -28.97 -12.63 -51.31
N ILE A 11 -28.59 -11.49 -51.88
CA ILE A 11 -27.97 -10.39 -51.12
C ILE A 11 -28.94 -9.83 -50.07
N ILE A 12 -30.21 -9.62 -50.45
CA ILE A 12 -31.26 -9.13 -49.55
C ILE A 12 -31.51 -10.12 -48.39
N GLY A 13 -31.40 -11.42 -48.63
CA GLY A 13 -31.53 -12.43 -47.58
C GLY A 13 -30.34 -12.49 -46.61
N ILE A 14 -29.12 -12.24 -47.10
CA ILE A 14 -27.87 -12.43 -46.33
C ILE A 14 -27.44 -11.16 -45.57
N VAL A 15 -27.65 -9.97 -46.15
CA VAL A 15 -27.27 -8.68 -45.53
C VAL A 15 -27.85 -8.47 -44.13
N PRO A 16 -29.13 -8.79 -43.83
CA PRO A 16 -29.69 -8.67 -42.48
C PRO A 16 -28.97 -9.54 -41.44
N ILE A 17 -28.43 -10.69 -41.83
CA ILE A 17 -27.68 -11.59 -40.94
C ILE A 17 -26.36 -10.91 -40.53
N PHE A 18 -25.63 -10.35 -41.50
CA PHE A 18 -24.39 -9.62 -41.22
C PHE A 18 -24.63 -8.35 -40.40
N ILE A 19 -25.69 -7.60 -40.69
CA ILE A 19 -26.08 -6.43 -39.88
C ILE A 19 -26.43 -6.86 -38.45
N SER A 20 -27.15 -7.97 -38.29
CA SER A 20 -27.52 -8.50 -36.97
C SER A 20 -26.30 -8.92 -36.17
N LEU A 21 -25.34 -9.62 -36.80
CA LEU A 21 -24.08 -10.02 -36.16
C LEU A 21 -23.22 -8.80 -35.77
N ALA A 22 -23.11 -7.82 -36.67
CA ALA A 22 -22.38 -6.58 -36.39
C ALA A 22 -23.04 -5.79 -35.25
N THR A 23 -24.37 -5.71 -35.23
CA THR A 23 -25.13 -5.06 -34.16
C THR A 23 -24.91 -5.79 -32.83
N ALA A 24 -25.02 -7.11 -32.81
CA ALA A 24 -24.80 -7.91 -31.60
C ALA A 24 -23.38 -7.71 -31.03
N TYR A 25 -22.36 -7.69 -31.88
CA TYR A 25 -20.98 -7.44 -31.48
C TYR A 25 -20.77 -6.03 -30.91
N LEU A 26 -21.34 -5.01 -31.57
CA LEU A 26 -21.26 -3.62 -31.10
C LEU A 26 -22.01 -3.44 -29.77
N THR A 27 -23.21 -4.00 -29.63
CA THR A 27 -23.99 -3.98 -28.39
C THR A 27 -23.24 -4.66 -27.25
N TYR A 28 -22.62 -5.81 -27.49
CA TYR A 28 -21.80 -6.48 -26.50
C TYR A 28 -20.62 -5.59 -26.05
N THR A 29 -19.89 -5.01 -27.00
CA THR A 29 -18.74 -4.14 -26.69
C THR A 29 -19.17 -2.89 -25.91
N LEU A 30 -20.29 -2.27 -26.28
CA LEU A 30 -20.88 -1.13 -25.57
C LEU A 30 -21.30 -1.50 -24.15
N SER A 31 -21.95 -2.65 -23.97
CA SER A 31 -22.38 -3.13 -22.66
C SER A 31 -21.19 -3.40 -21.73
N VAL A 32 -20.11 -3.99 -22.24
CA VAL A 32 -18.87 -4.19 -21.48
C VAL A 32 -18.28 -2.84 -21.05
N LYS A 33 -18.19 -1.87 -21.96
CA LYS A 33 -17.67 -0.53 -21.63
C LYS A 33 -18.55 0.20 -20.62
N GLN A 34 -19.87 0.13 -20.75
CA GLN A 34 -20.81 0.73 -19.79
C GLN A 34 -20.69 0.08 -18.41
N THR A 35 -20.52 -1.24 -18.36
CA THR A 35 -20.28 -1.97 -17.11
C THR A 35 -18.99 -1.50 -16.45
N MET A 36 -17.91 -1.34 -17.21
CA MET A 36 -16.63 -0.83 -16.71
C MET A 36 -16.76 0.59 -16.15
N ILE A 37 -17.44 1.48 -16.87
CA ILE A 37 -17.69 2.87 -16.43
C ILE A 37 -18.53 2.88 -15.15
N SER A 38 -19.59 2.06 -15.09
CA SER A 38 -20.43 1.94 -13.90
C SER A 38 -19.61 1.44 -12.70
N LYS A 39 -18.74 0.43 -12.90
CA LYS A 39 -17.85 -0.06 -11.84
C LYS A 39 -16.88 1.02 -11.32
N LEU A 40 -16.38 1.89 -12.19
CA LEU A 40 -15.53 3.02 -11.80
C LEU A 40 -16.29 4.05 -10.95
N GLU A 41 -17.55 4.33 -11.28
CA GLU A 41 -18.41 5.24 -10.50
C GLU A 41 -18.72 4.71 -9.09
N TYR A 42 -18.75 3.38 -8.95
CA TYR A 42 -19.00 2.68 -7.67
C TYR A 42 -17.72 2.16 -6.98
N ALA A 43 -16.56 2.70 -7.33
CA ALA A 43 -15.30 2.28 -6.72
C ALA A 43 -15.08 2.91 -5.32
N PRO A 44 -14.47 2.19 -4.37
CA PRO A 44 -13.98 2.79 -3.15
C PRO A 44 -12.78 3.71 -3.43
N ILE A 45 -12.60 4.72 -2.58
CA ILE A 45 -11.48 5.67 -2.67
C ILE A 45 -10.83 5.71 -1.29
N PHE A 46 -9.70 5.02 -1.16
CA PHE A 46 -8.96 4.98 0.09
C PHE A 46 -8.02 6.17 0.23
N ILE A 47 -8.11 6.86 1.38
CA ILE A 47 -7.22 7.96 1.73
C ILE A 47 -6.51 7.61 3.03
N LEU A 48 -5.18 7.62 2.98
CA LEU A 48 -4.32 7.43 4.15
C LEU A 48 -3.93 8.80 4.71
N LYS A 49 -4.21 9.04 6.00
CA LYS A 49 -3.90 10.30 6.69
C LYS A 49 -3.05 10.02 7.92
N ASN A 50 -1.92 10.74 8.02
CA ASN A 50 -1.13 10.78 9.25
C ASN A 50 -1.57 11.95 10.11
N SER A 51 -1.63 11.72 11.41
CA SER A 51 -1.80 12.76 12.42
C SER A 51 -0.80 12.55 13.53
N PHE A 52 -0.32 13.64 14.10
CA PHE A 52 0.63 13.60 15.21
C PHE A 52 0.00 14.22 16.44
N ASP A 53 0.11 13.54 17.57
CA ASP A 53 -0.30 14.08 18.85
C ASP A 53 0.81 14.99 19.39
N TYR A 54 0.47 16.27 19.55
CA TYR A 54 1.37 17.28 20.09
C TYR A 54 1.24 17.35 21.61
N ASP A 55 2.36 17.23 22.32
CA ASP A 55 2.43 17.52 23.74
C ASP A 55 2.84 18.97 23.97
N GLU A 56 1.91 19.75 24.52
CA GLU A 56 2.10 21.16 24.85
C GLU A 56 3.15 21.40 25.95
N GLN A 57 3.35 20.44 26.86
CA GLN A 57 4.32 20.54 27.96
C GLN A 57 5.74 20.33 27.44
N ASN A 58 5.95 19.27 26.65
CA ASN A 58 7.27 18.91 26.13
C ASN A 58 7.59 19.56 24.77
N LYS A 59 6.61 20.24 24.15
CA LYS A 59 6.69 20.90 22.84
C LYS A 59 7.14 19.96 21.70
N ILE A 60 6.79 18.69 21.79
CA ILE A 60 7.17 17.66 20.81
C ILE A 60 5.96 16.83 20.34
N TYR A 61 6.07 16.29 19.13
CA TYR A 61 5.10 15.37 18.56
C TYR A 61 5.47 13.95 18.93
N HIS A 62 4.74 13.34 19.85
CA HIS A 62 5.12 12.05 20.39
C HIS A 62 4.56 10.88 19.61
N THR A 63 3.26 10.92 19.34
CA THR A 63 2.53 9.78 18.79
C THR A 63 2.10 10.09 17.37
N GLU A 64 2.53 9.27 16.44
CA GLU A 64 2.04 9.23 15.07
C GLU A 64 0.91 8.21 14.96
N ARG A 65 -0.18 8.63 14.30
CA ARG A 65 -1.33 7.78 13.96
C ARG A 65 -1.49 7.74 12.45
N LEU A 66 -1.73 6.56 11.91
CA LEU A 66 -2.09 6.36 10.50
C LEU A 66 -3.55 5.92 10.40
N SER A 67 -4.39 6.75 9.81
CA SER A 67 -5.81 6.47 9.59
C SER A 67 -6.10 6.16 8.13
N VAL A 68 -6.94 5.15 7.88
CA VAL A 68 -7.47 4.84 6.54
C VAL A 68 -8.93 5.23 6.48
N TYR A 69 -9.27 6.06 5.50
CA TYR A 69 -10.62 6.48 5.19
C TYR A 69 -11.06 5.89 3.85
N ASN A 70 -12.35 5.58 3.71
CA ASN A 70 -12.98 5.34 2.42
C ASN A 70 -13.96 6.49 2.12
N GLU A 71 -13.58 7.38 1.21
CA GLU A 71 -14.41 8.49 0.74
C GLU A 71 -15.23 8.11 -0.51
N GLY A 72 -15.00 6.91 -1.06
CA GLY A 72 -15.69 6.40 -2.25
C GLY A 72 -16.98 5.68 -1.91
N TYR A 73 -17.28 4.63 -2.67
CA TYR A 73 -18.46 3.81 -2.46
C TYR A 73 -18.28 2.85 -1.25
N PRO A 74 -19.36 2.49 -0.51
CA PRO A 74 -19.23 1.64 0.67
C PRO A 74 -18.70 0.26 0.32
N ILE A 75 -17.89 -0.30 1.21
CA ILE A 75 -17.32 -1.66 1.09
C ILE A 75 -17.79 -2.55 2.24
N GLN A 76 -17.59 -3.86 2.10
CA GLN A 76 -17.86 -4.84 3.16
C GLN A 76 -16.62 -5.69 3.45
N ASN A 77 -16.65 -6.41 4.57
CA ASN A 77 -15.61 -7.36 4.99
C ASN A 77 -14.20 -6.78 4.96
N PHE A 78 -14.06 -5.51 5.34
CA PHE A 78 -12.78 -4.82 5.35
C PHE A 78 -11.82 -5.48 6.33
N LYS A 79 -10.64 -5.80 5.84
CA LYS A 79 -9.50 -6.31 6.59
C LYS A 79 -8.27 -5.50 6.23
N LYS A 80 -7.36 -5.38 7.18
CA LYS A 80 -6.08 -4.74 6.97
C LYS A 80 -4.95 -5.57 7.56
N GLU A 81 -3.79 -5.47 6.95
CA GLU A 81 -2.52 -5.97 7.48
C GLU A 81 -1.47 -4.88 7.32
N ALA A 82 -0.86 -4.46 8.44
CA ALA A 82 0.16 -3.42 8.46
C ALA A 82 1.45 -3.99 9.05
N LYS A 83 2.59 -3.69 8.43
CA LYS A 83 3.91 -4.07 8.91
C LYS A 83 4.86 -2.89 8.77
N SER A 84 5.63 -2.62 9.79
CA SER A 84 6.65 -1.57 9.74
C SER A 84 8.03 -2.20 9.73
N TYR A 85 8.97 -1.53 9.11
CA TYR A 85 10.34 -1.95 8.93
C TYR A 85 11.26 -0.76 9.16
N VAL A 86 12.43 -1.03 9.70
CA VAL A 86 13.54 -0.09 9.72
C VAL A 86 14.60 -0.56 8.72
N THR A 87 14.95 0.33 7.80
CA THR A 87 16.06 0.13 6.87
C THR A 87 17.27 0.84 7.41
N LEU A 88 18.30 0.07 7.74
CA LEU A 88 19.59 0.60 8.14
C LEU A 88 20.53 0.53 6.94
N THR A 89 21.04 1.69 6.52
CA THR A 89 22.10 1.78 5.51
C THR A 89 23.39 2.20 6.19
N TYR A 90 24.42 1.37 6.07
CA TYR A 90 25.76 1.64 6.57
C TYR A 90 26.71 1.81 5.38
N SER A 91 27.31 2.98 5.26
CA SER A 91 28.23 3.30 4.17
C SER A 91 29.56 3.78 4.72
N THR A 92 30.64 3.34 4.08
CA THR A 92 32.00 3.86 4.24
C THR A 92 32.49 4.33 2.88
N ASN A 93 33.72 4.84 2.82
CA ASN A 93 34.37 5.18 1.54
C ASN A 93 34.59 3.98 0.60
N LYS A 94 34.47 2.74 1.09
CA LYS A 94 34.81 1.51 0.33
C LYS A 94 33.66 0.52 0.17
N ASP A 95 32.69 0.56 1.08
CA ASP A 95 31.65 -0.46 1.18
C ASP A 95 30.33 0.18 1.61
N LYS A 96 29.22 -0.38 1.11
CA LYS A 96 27.85 -0.01 1.47
C LYS A 96 27.06 -1.27 1.73
N ARG A 97 26.57 -1.41 2.96
CA ARG A 97 25.72 -2.51 3.41
C ARG A 97 24.36 -1.95 3.82
N GLN A 98 23.32 -2.73 3.55
CA GLN A 98 21.94 -2.38 3.90
C GLN A 98 21.26 -3.60 4.49
N ILE A 99 20.53 -3.40 5.58
CA ILE A 99 19.64 -4.42 6.16
C ILE A 99 18.26 -3.82 6.35
N VAL A 100 17.24 -4.66 6.22
CA VAL A 100 15.85 -4.32 6.50
C VAL A 100 15.40 -5.18 7.68
N VAL A 101 14.91 -4.53 8.74
CA VAL A 101 14.59 -5.20 10.00
C VAL A 101 13.11 -4.95 10.33
N PRO A 102 12.32 -6.00 10.64
CA PRO A 102 10.93 -5.81 11.06
C PRO A 102 10.85 -4.99 12.36
N LEU A 103 9.88 -4.09 12.44
CA LEU A 103 9.71 -3.12 13.53
C LEU A 103 8.24 -3.05 13.98
N SER A 104 8.01 -3.12 15.28
CA SER A 104 6.72 -2.89 15.92
C SER A 104 6.53 -1.39 16.15
N TYR A 105 6.11 -0.67 15.09
CA TYR A 105 5.90 0.77 15.14
C TYR A 105 4.47 1.18 15.53
N TYR A 106 3.47 0.38 15.15
CA TYR A 106 2.06 0.56 15.51
C TYR A 106 1.54 -0.69 16.24
N TRP A 107 0.80 -0.50 17.33
CA TRP A 107 0.48 -1.53 18.32
C TRP A 107 -1.02 -1.68 18.54
N VAL A 108 -1.71 -0.55 18.65
CA VAL A 108 -3.15 -0.49 18.85
C VAL A 108 -3.82 -0.28 17.49
N ASN A 109 -4.87 -1.06 17.24
CA ASN A 109 -5.67 -0.91 16.05
C ASN A 109 -7.17 -0.81 16.38
N TYR A 110 -7.84 0.15 15.75
CA TYR A 110 -9.28 0.11 15.56
C TYR A 110 -9.54 -0.32 14.12
N THR A 111 -10.45 -1.27 13.86
CA THR A 111 -10.81 -1.69 12.51
C THR A 111 -12.32 -1.87 12.40
N ALA A 112 -12.95 -1.10 11.53
CA ALA A 112 -14.34 -1.27 11.14
C ALA A 112 -14.48 -2.46 10.15
N THR A 113 -15.64 -3.11 10.14
CA THR A 113 -15.91 -4.23 9.22
C THR A 113 -16.27 -3.80 7.80
N GLY A 114 -16.50 -2.50 7.56
CA GLY A 114 -16.84 -1.94 6.25
C GLY A 114 -17.45 -0.54 6.33
N GLY A 115 -18.06 -0.10 5.22
CA GLY A 115 -18.77 1.18 5.10
C GLY A 115 -17.96 2.29 4.42
N LYS A 116 -18.33 3.53 4.73
CA LYS A 116 -17.65 4.77 4.34
C LYS A 116 -17.02 5.45 5.56
N GLY A 117 -16.11 6.39 5.31
CA GLY A 117 -15.43 7.16 6.35
C GLY A 117 -14.26 6.38 6.95
N LYS A 118 -13.99 6.59 8.25
CA LYS A 118 -12.83 6.02 8.94
C LYS A 118 -12.97 4.50 9.09
N LEU A 119 -12.16 3.75 8.34
CA LEU A 119 -12.15 2.29 8.37
C LEU A 119 -11.19 1.76 9.42
N THR A 120 -10.05 2.40 9.61
CA THR A 120 -9.08 1.96 10.60
C THR A 120 -8.19 3.09 11.09
N GLU A 121 -7.62 2.89 12.28
CA GLU A 121 -6.51 3.67 12.80
C GLU A 121 -5.43 2.73 13.32
N LEU A 122 -4.18 3.07 13.04
CA LEU A 122 -2.97 2.47 13.56
C LEU A 122 -2.33 3.48 14.52
N VAL A 123 -2.05 3.05 15.74
CA VAL A 123 -1.45 3.91 16.78
C VAL A 123 -0.32 3.14 17.48
N GLY A 124 0.82 3.80 17.68
CA GLY A 124 1.89 3.33 18.56
C GLY A 124 2.16 4.39 19.62
N LEU A 125 2.29 4.00 20.88
CA LEU A 125 2.52 4.97 21.96
C LEU A 125 3.89 5.63 21.78
N ASN A 126 3.91 6.95 21.65
CA ASN A 126 5.14 7.75 21.51
C ASN A 126 6.08 7.30 20.37
N ASN A 127 5.56 6.54 19.39
CA ASN A 127 6.34 5.90 18.33
C ASN A 127 7.18 6.90 17.52
N ASN A 128 6.66 8.11 17.26
CA ASN A 128 7.39 9.16 16.56
C ASN A 128 8.56 9.70 17.39
N SER A 129 8.39 9.88 18.70
CA SER A 129 9.52 10.24 19.59
C SER A 129 10.60 9.16 19.59
N HIS A 130 10.21 7.90 19.64
CA HIS A 130 11.18 6.81 19.63
C HIS A 130 11.91 6.69 18.29
N ALA A 131 11.22 6.87 17.15
CA ALA A 131 11.86 6.97 15.84
C ALA A 131 12.81 8.17 15.73
N PHE A 132 12.41 9.31 16.28
CA PHE A 132 13.27 10.50 16.32
C PHE A 132 14.53 10.26 17.16
N ASN A 133 14.41 9.62 18.33
CA ASN A 133 15.55 9.26 19.17
C ASN A 133 16.50 8.31 18.44
N LEU A 134 15.97 7.27 17.79
CA LEU A 134 16.77 6.34 17.00
C LEU A 134 17.51 7.05 15.84
N SER A 135 16.86 8.04 15.21
CA SER A 135 17.48 8.87 14.17
C SER A 135 18.60 9.77 14.73
N ASN A 136 18.41 10.32 15.93
CA ASN A 136 19.45 11.09 16.62
C ASN A 136 20.65 10.21 17.01
N GLU A 137 20.43 8.98 17.46
CA GLU A 137 21.52 8.04 17.73
C GLU A 137 22.38 7.81 16.48
N ALA A 138 21.77 7.73 15.28
CA ALA A 138 22.51 7.63 14.02
C ALA A 138 23.29 8.91 13.68
N LEU A 139 22.72 10.08 13.94
CA LEU A 139 23.42 11.36 13.76
C LEU A 139 24.62 11.48 14.71
N ASP A 140 24.44 11.15 15.98
CA ASP A 140 25.51 11.17 16.99
C ASP A 140 26.62 10.16 16.63
N TYR A 141 26.25 8.97 16.16
CA TYR A 141 27.21 7.96 15.69
C TYR A 141 28.03 8.49 14.50
N ASN A 142 27.38 9.12 13.52
CA ASN A 142 28.06 9.71 12.36
C ASN A 142 28.99 10.86 12.75
N ALA A 143 28.60 11.68 13.73
CA ALA A 143 29.44 12.77 14.24
C ALA A 143 30.71 12.24 14.93
N GLN A 144 30.62 11.07 15.57
CA GLN A 144 31.76 10.40 16.22
C GLN A 144 32.63 9.61 15.24
N HIS A 145 32.08 9.20 14.09
CA HIS A 145 32.75 8.37 13.07
C HIS A 145 32.68 9.04 11.69
N PRO A 146 33.52 10.05 11.40
CA PRO A 146 33.39 10.90 10.22
C PRO A 146 33.62 10.19 8.86
N ASP A 147 34.19 8.98 8.88
CA ASP A 147 34.40 8.12 7.71
C ASP A 147 33.23 7.14 7.46
N VAL A 148 32.21 7.18 8.31
CA VAL A 148 31.03 6.31 8.27
C VAL A 148 29.77 7.16 8.15
N ILE A 149 28.84 6.70 7.32
CA ILE A 149 27.49 7.27 7.20
C ILE A 149 26.49 6.16 7.50
N VAL A 150 25.74 6.35 8.58
CA VAL A 150 24.59 5.55 8.95
C VAL A 150 23.32 6.33 8.67
N LEU A 151 22.42 5.72 7.90
CA LEU A 151 21.08 6.26 7.62
C LEU A 151 20.02 5.26 8.10
N ILE A 152 18.97 5.82 8.69
CA ILE A 152 17.80 5.07 9.16
C ILE A 152 16.58 5.59 8.43
N ASP A 153 15.82 4.68 7.84
CA ASP A 153 14.51 4.95 7.26
C ASP A 153 13.48 3.99 7.86
N ILE A 154 12.36 4.52 8.34
CA ILE A 154 11.24 3.71 8.82
C ILE A 154 10.15 3.75 7.78
N SER A 155 9.78 2.58 7.28
CA SER A 155 8.76 2.41 6.26
C SER A 155 7.68 1.45 6.72
N THR A 156 6.42 1.75 6.39
CA THR A 156 5.26 0.91 6.75
C THR A 156 4.55 0.41 5.50
N THR A 157 4.34 -0.89 5.39
CA THR A 157 3.50 -1.47 4.35
C THR A 157 2.10 -1.72 4.88
N LEU A 158 1.08 -1.48 4.06
CA LEU A 158 -0.32 -1.69 4.39
C LEU A 158 -1.06 -2.40 3.25
N GLU A 159 -1.56 -3.60 3.53
CA GLU A 159 -2.48 -4.35 2.66
C GLU A 159 -3.90 -4.12 3.16
N LEU A 160 -4.78 -3.68 2.27
CA LEU A 160 -6.22 -3.56 2.49
C LEU A 160 -6.91 -4.66 1.68
N SER A 161 -7.80 -5.43 2.29
CA SER A 161 -8.66 -6.39 1.59
C SER A 161 -10.12 -6.08 1.90
N TYR A 162 -10.97 -6.09 0.88
CA TYR A 162 -12.37 -5.68 1.01
C TYR A 162 -13.24 -6.31 -0.08
N THR A 163 -14.55 -6.32 0.16
CA THR A 163 -15.57 -6.75 -0.78
C THR A 163 -16.31 -5.52 -1.34
N GLU A 164 -16.36 -5.40 -2.67
CA GLU A 164 -17.15 -4.38 -3.35
C GLU A 164 -18.65 -4.74 -3.40
N VAL A 165 -19.48 -3.83 -3.87
CA VAL A 165 -20.95 -4.01 -3.91
C VAL A 165 -21.39 -5.17 -4.81
N ASP A 166 -20.61 -5.50 -5.83
CA ASP A 166 -20.84 -6.64 -6.72
C ASP A 166 -20.38 -7.99 -6.12
N GLY A 167 -19.82 -7.98 -4.91
CA GLY A 167 -19.33 -9.16 -4.21
C GLY A 167 -17.88 -9.54 -4.56
N GLU A 168 -17.21 -8.83 -5.46
CA GLU A 168 -15.80 -9.09 -5.78
C GLU A 168 -14.90 -8.73 -4.59
N VAL A 169 -14.00 -9.64 -4.24
CA VAL A 169 -12.95 -9.39 -3.22
C VAL A 169 -11.75 -8.76 -3.91
N LYS A 170 -11.37 -7.57 -3.44
CA LYS A 170 -10.22 -6.83 -3.95
C LYS A 170 -9.20 -6.55 -2.86
N LYS A 171 -8.02 -6.18 -3.33
CA LYS A 171 -6.88 -5.78 -2.50
C LYS A 171 -6.28 -4.48 -2.99
N ALA A 172 -5.83 -3.66 -2.07
CA ALA A 172 -5.03 -2.47 -2.34
C ALA A 172 -3.78 -2.49 -1.47
N PHE A 173 -2.64 -2.12 -2.06
CA PHE A 173 -1.34 -2.20 -1.40
C PHE A 173 -0.72 -0.82 -1.31
N TYR A 174 -0.19 -0.49 -0.13
CA TYR A 174 0.43 0.79 0.14
C TYR A 174 1.80 0.59 0.76
N VAL A 175 2.73 1.47 0.38
CA VAL A 175 4.00 1.69 1.10
C VAL A 175 3.96 3.13 1.61
N ASN A 176 4.10 3.27 2.92
CA ASN A 176 3.86 4.48 3.69
C ASN A 176 2.43 5.01 3.48
N ARG A 177 2.23 5.85 2.46
CA ARG A 177 0.91 6.41 2.10
C ARG A 177 0.61 6.34 0.60
N GLU A 178 1.52 5.76 -0.17
CA GLU A 178 1.43 5.75 -1.62
C GLU A 178 0.89 4.40 -2.09
N LEU A 179 -0.13 4.47 -2.94
CA LEU A 179 -0.68 3.29 -3.60
C LEU A 179 0.39 2.69 -4.50
N THR A 180 0.62 1.39 -4.37
CA THR A 180 1.68 0.69 -5.11
C THR A 180 1.18 -0.65 -5.67
N SER A 181 2.03 -1.28 -6.49
CA SER A 181 1.84 -2.65 -6.95
C SER A 181 2.14 -3.67 -5.84
N GLU A 182 1.57 -4.86 -5.96
CA GLU A 182 1.84 -5.96 -5.03
C GLU A 182 3.33 -6.34 -4.98
N ASN A 183 4.03 -6.30 -6.12
CA ASN A 183 5.44 -6.64 -6.20
C ASN A 183 6.30 -5.67 -5.37
N GLU A 184 6.04 -4.38 -5.48
CA GLU A 184 6.75 -3.34 -4.73
C GLU A 184 6.39 -3.40 -3.23
N PHE A 185 5.11 -3.64 -2.90
CA PHE A 185 4.69 -3.89 -1.52
C PHE A 185 5.42 -5.08 -0.87
N ARG A 186 5.60 -6.18 -1.61
CA ARG A 186 6.29 -7.39 -1.11
C ARG A 186 7.80 -7.22 -0.99
N LYS A 187 8.41 -6.25 -1.69
CA LYS A 187 9.85 -6.05 -1.72
C LYS A 187 10.44 -5.88 -0.31
N LEU A 188 9.89 -4.97 0.50
CA LEU A 188 10.36 -4.73 1.87
C LEU A 188 10.26 -5.99 2.75
N GLY A 189 9.15 -6.74 2.68
CA GLY A 189 8.99 -7.97 3.46
C GLY A 189 9.88 -9.13 2.99
N ASN A 190 10.26 -9.15 1.71
CA ASN A 190 11.18 -10.13 1.15
C ASN A 190 12.63 -9.83 1.52
N GLU A 191 13.02 -8.56 1.50
CA GLU A 191 14.35 -8.07 1.91
C GLU A 191 14.53 -8.08 3.45
N ALA A 192 13.43 -8.05 4.20
CA ALA A 192 13.46 -8.06 5.65
C ALA A 192 14.05 -9.36 6.22
N LEU A 193 14.94 -9.20 7.21
CA LEU A 193 15.50 -10.29 7.99
C LEU A 193 14.38 -11.13 8.63
N LYS A 194 14.55 -12.45 8.66
CA LYS A 194 13.57 -13.41 9.21
C LYS A 194 13.70 -13.53 10.72
N ILE A 195 13.54 -12.41 11.41
CA ILE A 195 13.61 -12.29 12.87
C ILE A 195 12.32 -11.66 13.41
N PRO A 196 11.99 -11.86 14.71
CA PRO A 196 10.88 -11.16 15.34
C PRO A 196 11.04 -9.63 15.23
N PRO A 197 9.93 -8.87 15.15
CA PRO A 197 10.01 -7.43 15.05
C PRO A 197 10.62 -6.82 16.31
N PHE A 198 11.57 -5.91 16.12
CA PHE A 198 12.08 -5.08 17.20
C PHE A 198 10.98 -4.16 17.69
N ASN A 199 10.98 -3.87 18.99
CA ASN A 199 10.09 -2.89 19.56
C ASN A 199 10.70 -1.48 19.39
N ILE A 200 9.99 -0.55 18.74
CA ILE A 200 10.47 0.82 18.54
C ILE A 200 10.78 1.54 19.87
N GLU A 201 10.06 1.22 20.95
CA GLU A 201 10.27 1.85 22.26
C GLU A 201 11.62 1.50 22.90
N THR A 202 12.19 0.34 22.54
CA THR A 202 13.38 -0.20 23.19
C THR A 202 14.57 -0.42 22.26
N VAL A 203 14.35 -0.42 20.95
CA VAL A 203 15.42 -0.64 19.96
C VAL A 203 16.43 0.50 20.00
N LYS A 204 17.72 0.14 19.96
CA LYS A 204 18.83 1.09 19.86
C LYS A 204 19.57 0.92 18.55
N LEU A 205 20.35 1.92 18.18
CA LEU A 205 21.21 1.85 17.01
C LEU A 205 22.18 0.67 17.07
N ASP A 206 22.79 0.43 18.24
CA ASP A 206 23.75 -0.65 18.45
C ASP A 206 23.14 -2.03 18.16
N ASP A 207 21.86 -2.22 18.51
CA ASP A 207 21.14 -3.46 18.20
C ASP A 207 21.08 -3.68 16.68
N LEU A 208 20.76 -2.63 15.92
CA LEU A 208 20.69 -2.69 14.46
C LEU A 208 22.07 -2.84 13.81
N LEU A 209 23.09 -2.14 14.30
CA LEU A 209 24.47 -2.25 13.79
C LEU A 209 25.03 -3.66 14.01
N SER A 210 24.69 -4.31 15.12
CA SER A 210 25.13 -5.68 15.42
C SER A 210 24.69 -6.68 14.36
N LEU A 211 23.54 -6.45 13.71
CA LEU A 211 22.97 -7.31 12.68
C LEU A 211 23.72 -7.19 11.34
N LEU A 212 24.44 -6.09 11.07
CA LEU A 212 25.22 -5.92 9.84
C LEU A 212 26.43 -6.86 9.75
N ASN A 213 26.88 -7.40 10.88
CA ASN A 213 28.06 -8.24 10.98
C ASN A 213 27.72 -9.74 11.06
N GLN A 214 26.44 -10.10 11.04
CA GLN A 214 26.00 -11.48 10.99
C GLN A 214 25.87 -11.94 9.53
N PRO A 215 26.40 -13.13 9.15
CA PRO A 215 26.12 -13.71 7.85
C PRO A 215 24.64 -14.13 7.81
N HIS A 216 23.88 -13.58 6.88
CA HIS A 216 22.46 -13.89 6.63
C HIS A 216 22.31 -14.74 5.38
#